data_AF-A0A3M9NGK7-F1
#
_entry.id   AF-A0A3M9NGK7-F1
#
_cell.length_a   1.000
_cell.length_b   1.000
_cell.length_c   1.000
_cell.angle_alpha   90.00
_cell.angle_beta   90.00
_cell.angle_gamma   90.00
#
_symmetry.space_group_name_H-M   'P 1'
#
loop_
_entity.id
_entity.type
_entity.pdbx_description
1 polymer ?
#
loop_
_entity_poly.entity_id
_entity_poly.type
_entity_poly.pdbx_seq_one_letter_code
_entity_poly.pdbx_strand_id
1 'polypeptide(L)'
;MIKLEPDKKKHFWVGMLMGAIFHILVIFFIPQNFWLGILITFILIVALCYGFELFSLITKLGHYEVMDAVVGIIGGTIGMGVIVLIQYVRITA
;
A
#
# COMPACT_ATOMS: atom_id res chain seq x y z
N MET A 1 7.33 12.87 20.55
CA MET A 1 7.15 13.28 19.14
C MET A 1 7.98 12.35 18.29
N ILE A 2 7.36 11.42 17.54
CA ILE A 2 8.07 10.59 16.57
C ILE A 2 8.59 11.54 15.49
N LYS A 3 9.89 11.84 15.52
CA LYS A 3 10.53 12.65 14.48
C LYS A 3 10.70 11.72 13.28
N LEU A 4 9.70 11.66 12.40
CA LEU A 4 9.81 10.90 11.17
C LEU A 4 10.96 11.49 10.36
N GLU A 5 12.01 10.70 10.16
CA GLU A 5 13.09 11.05 9.26
C GLU A 5 12.52 11.35 7.86
N PRO A 6 13.14 12.27 7.10
CA PRO A 6 12.66 12.64 5.77
C PRO A 6 12.44 11.46 4.84
N ASP A 7 13.20 10.38 5.04
CA ASP A 7 13.13 9.16 4.23
C ASP A 7 11.84 8.37 4.47
N LYS A 8 11.48 8.16 5.75
CA LYS A 8 10.23 7.49 6.15
C LYS A 8 8.99 8.19 5.61
N LYS A 9 9.03 9.53 5.48
CA LYS A 9 7.93 10.28 4.84
C LYS A 9 7.77 9.93 3.37
N LYS A 10 8.85 9.66 2.64
CA LYS A 10 8.78 9.24 1.23
C LYS A 10 8.13 7.87 1.13
N HIS A 11 8.55 6.90 1.94
CA HIS A 11 7.93 5.57 1.97
C HIS A 11 6.44 5.63 2.28
N PHE A 12 6.02 6.51 3.18
CA PHE A 12 4.61 6.75 3.47
C PHE A 12 3.84 7.26 2.23
N TRP A 13 4.32 8.33 1.59
CA TRP A 13 3.66 8.94 0.43
C TRP A 13 3.63 8.01 -0.79
N VAL A 14 4.74 7.32 -1.06
CA VAL A 14 4.82 6.31 -2.13
C VAL A 14 3.86 5.16 -1.84
N GLY A 15 3.85 4.67 -0.60
CA GLY A 15 2.91 3.67 -0.14
C GLY A 15 1.47 4.08 -0.41
N MET A 16 1.08 5.29 0.00
CA MET A 16 -0.27 5.82 -0.21
C MET A 16 -0.66 5.87 -1.69
N LEU A 17 0.19 6.42 -2.54
CA LEU A 17 -0.08 6.45 -3.98
C LEU A 17 -0.22 5.03 -4.56
N MET A 18 0.69 4.13 -4.18
CA MET A 18 0.68 2.73 -4.62
C MET A 18 -0.60 2.01 -4.20
N GLY A 19 -1.05 2.17 -2.94
CA GLY A 19 -2.26 1.54 -2.43
C GLY A 19 -3.52 2.01 -3.17
N ALA A 20 -3.62 3.30 -3.49
CA ALA A 20 -4.72 3.83 -4.30
C ALA A 20 -4.71 3.24 -5.71
N ILE A 21 -3.55 3.25 -6.39
CA ILE A 21 -3.40 2.70 -7.74
C ILE A 21 -3.75 1.21 -7.78
N PHE A 22 -3.25 0.43 -6.83
CA PHE A 22 -3.52 -1.01 -6.79
C PHE A 22 -4.98 -1.32 -6.55
N HIS A 23 -5.66 -0.55 -5.69
CA HIS A 23 -7.09 -0.77 -5.51
C HIS A 23 -7.88 -0.44 -6.77
N ILE A 24 -7.54 0.66 -7.46
CA ILE A 24 -8.15 1.01 -8.75
C ILE A 24 -7.95 -0.11 -9.78
N LEU A 25 -6.73 -0.65 -9.89
CA LEU A 25 -6.44 -1.75 -10.81
C LEU A 25 -7.22 -3.02 -10.45
N VAL A 26 -7.28 -3.38 -9.16
CA VAL A 26 -8.02 -4.56 -8.71
C VAL A 26 -9.52 -4.42 -9.00
N ILE A 27 -10.12 -3.25 -8.75
CA ILE A 27 -11.53 -3.00 -9.08
C ILE A 27 -11.76 -3.03 -10.59
N PHE A 28 -10.79 -2.59 -11.40
CA PHE A 28 -10.88 -2.66 -12.85
C PHE A 28 -10.94 -4.10 -13.37
N PHE A 29 -10.13 -5.01 -12.81
CA PHE A 29 -10.10 -6.42 -13.22
C PHE A 29 -11.15 -7.31 -12.53
N ILE A 30 -11.52 -7.00 -11.28
CA ILE A 30 -12.43 -7.80 -10.45
C ILE A 30 -13.54 -6.90 -9.88
N PRO A 31 -14.40 -6.32 -10.74
CA PRO A 31 -15.37 -5.31 -10.31
C PRO A 31 -16.50 -5.86 -9.41
N GLN A 32 -16.78 -7.17 -9.47
CA GLN A 32 -17.97 -7.75 -8.83
C GLN A 32 -17.79 -8.14 -7.36
N ASN A 33 -16.56 -8.24 -6.86
CA ASN A 33 -16.29 -8.72 -5.50
C ASN A 33 -15.57 -7.67 -4.66
N PHE A 34 -16.35 -6.81 -3.99
CA PHE A 34 -15.84 -5.74 -3.12
C PHE A 34 -14.84 -6.24 -2.07
N TRP A 35 -15.23 -7.23 -1.26
CA TRP A 35 -14.39 -7.77 -0.18
C TRP A 35 -13.13 -8.46 -0.68
N LEU A 36 -13.24 -9.19 -1.80
CA LEU A 36 -12.09 -9.85 -2.42
C LEU A 36 -11.09 -8.81 -2.96
N GLY A 37 -11.60 -7.73 -3.57
CA GLY A 37 -10.75 -6.64 -4.05
C GLY A 37 -9.95 -5.99 -2.92
N ILE A 38 -10.59 -5.77 -1.77
CA ILE A 38 -9.91 -5.26 -0.57
C ILE A 38 -8.78 -6.21 -0.14
N LEU A 39 -9.08 -7.49 0.00
CA LEU A 39 -8.10 -8.49 0.44
C LEU A 39 -6.91 -8.58 -0.50
N ILE A 40 -7.15 -8.65 -1.82
CA ILE A 40 -6.08 -8.73 -2.83
C ILE A 40 -5.19 -7.49 -2.79
N THR A 41 -5.77 -6.29 -2.75
CA THR A 41 -4.99 -5.06 -2.68
C THR A 41 -4.13 -5.01 -1.42
N PHE A 42 -4.68 -5.38 -0.26
CA PHE A 42 -3.92 -5.39 1.00
C PHE A 42 -2.75 -6.37 0.94
N ILE A 43 -2.98 -7.58 0.43
CA ILE A 43 -1.91 -8.58 0.23
C ILE A 43 -0.82 -8.03 -0.70
N LEU A 44 -1.18 -7.37 -1.79
CA LEU A 44 -0.22 -6.76 -2.73
C LEU A 44 0.62 -5.66 -2.06
N ILE A 45 0.00 -4.80 -1.26
CA ILE A 45 0.70 -3.74 -0.51
C ILE A 45 1.73 -4.37 0.44
N VAL A 46 1.31 -5.35 1.25
CA VAL A 46 2.20 -6.03 2.20
C VAL A 46 3.33 -6.75 1.48
N ALA A 47 3.01 -7.51 0.43
CA ALA A 47 3.99 -8.30 -0.32
C ALA A 47 5.03 -7.42 -1.02
N LEU A 48 4.64 -6.29 -1.61
CA LEU A 48 5.60 -5.38 -2.25
C LEU A 48 6.42 -4.60 -1.24
N CYS A 49 5.83 -4.05 -0.19
CA CYS A 49 6.59 -3.33 0.83
C CYS A 49 7.63 -4.23 1.50
N TYR A 50 7.25 -5.44 1.93
CA TYR A 50 8.23 -6.40 2.45
C TYR A 50 9.16 -6.93 1.36
N GLY A 51 8.67 -7.10 0.13
CA GLY A 51 9.46 -7.58 -0.99
C GLY A 51 10.62 -6.65 -1.35
N PHE A 52 10.38 -5.33 -1.34
CA PHE A 52 11.44 -4.34 -1.57
C PHE A 52 12.50 -4.37 -0.45
N GLU A 53 12.09 -4.47 0.81
CA GLU A 53 13.04 -4.59 1.93
C GLU A 53 13.85 -5.89 1.84
N LEU A 54 13.19 -7.02 1.59
CA LEU A 54 13.88 -8.31 1.45
C LEU A 54 14.84 -8.30 0.26
N PHE A 55 14.44 -7.65 -0.84
CA PHE A 55 15.30 -7.47 -2.01
C PHE A 55 16.54 -6.61 -1.67
N SER A 56 16.38 -5.51 -0.93
CA SER A 56 17.49 -4.68 -0.47
C SER A 56 18.41 -5.44 0.51
N LEU A 57 17.86 -6.30 1.37
CA LEU A 57 18.65 -7.17 2.25
C LEU A 57 19.51 -8.16 1.45
N ILE A 58 18.93 -8.82 0.44
CA ILE A 58 19.62 -9.86 -0.34
C ILE A 58 20.66 -9.26 -1.27
N THR A 59 20.29 -8.20 -1.99
CA THR A 59 21.15 -7.59 -3.02
C THR A 59 22.18 -6.63 -2.45
N LYS A 60 21.99 -6.19 -1.19
CA LYS A 60 22.73 -5.07 -0.57
C LYS A 60 22.60 -3.76 -1.36
N LEU A 61 21.61 -3.66 -2.25
CA LEU A 61 21.28 -2.45 -2.99
C LEU A 61 20.18 -1.71 -2.23
N GLY A 62 20.57 -0.64 -1.52
CA GLY A 62 19.67 0.18 -0.71
C GLY A 62 19.91 0.06 0.79
N HIS A 63 19.06 0.70 1.57
CA HIS A 63 19.04 0.61 3.03
C HIS A 63 17.99 -0.43 3.41
N TYR A 64 18.39 -1.45 4.18
CA TYR A 64 17.43 -2.39 4.74
C TYR A 64 16.94 -1.84 6.08
N GLU A 65 15.68 -1.43 6.13
CA GLU A 65 15.01 -1.00 7.35
C GLU A 65 13.55 -1.47 7.32
N VAL A 66 13.20 -2.45 8.15
CA VAL A 66 11.82 -2.99 8.24
C VAL A 66 10.79 -1.88 8.51
N MET A 67 11.20 -0.78 9.14
CA MET A 67 10.35 0.38 9.38
C MET A 67 9.88 1.04 8.07
N ASP A 68 10.67 1.00 7.01
CA ASP A 68 10.30 1.56 5.70
C ASP A 68 9.18 0.75 5.05
N ALA A 69 9.22 -0.58 5.14
CA ALA A 69 8.11 -1.45 4.75
C ALA A 69 6.84 -1.14 5.55
N VAL A 70 6.93 -1.06 6.88
CA VAL A 70 5.76 -0.82 7.74
C VAL A 70 5.15 0.55 7.47
N VAL A 71 5.96 1.59 7.33
CA VAL A 71 5.49 2.94 7.00
C VAL A 71 4.85 2.98 5.60
N GLY A 72 5.43 2.26 4.63
CA GLY A 72 4.84 2.05 3.31
C GLY A 72 3.49 1.33 3.36
N ILE A 73 3.36 0.28 4.19
CA ILE A 73 2.09 -0.46 4.37
C ILE A 73 1.02 0.43 5.00
N ILE A 74 1.37 1.24 6.01
CA ILE A 74 0.43 2.19 6.62
C ILE A 74 -0.03 3.20 5.58
N GLY A 75 0.91 3.80 4.82
CA GLY A 75 0.61 4.71 3.73
C GLY A 75 -0.33 4.05 2.71
N GLY A 76 0.02 2.86 2.22
CA GLY A 76 -0.76 2.12 1.24
C GLY A 76 -2.14 1.72 1.72
N THR A 77 -2.28 1.34 2.99
CA THR A 77 -3.59 1.07 3.60
C THR A 77 -4.47 2.32 3.59
N ILE A 78 -3.91 3.50 3.89
CA ILE A 78 -4.65 4.77 3.83
C ILE A 78 -5.06 5.09 2.39
N GLY A 79 -4.12 5.00 1.45
CA GLY A 79 -4.38 5.29 0.03
C GLY A 79 -5.45 4.38 -0.57
N MET A 80 -5.35 3.08 -0.29
CA MET A 80 -6.39 2.11 -0.63
C MET A 80 -7.73 2.47 0.04
N GLY A 81 -7.72 2.81 1.32
CA GLY A 81 -8.91 3.17 2.09
C GLY A 81 -9.71 4.32 1.48
N VAL A 82 -9.04 5.33 0.91
CA VAL A 82 -9.71 6.42 0.16
C VAL A 82 -10.52 5.88 -1.01
N ILE A 83 -9.95 4.96 -1.80
CA ILE A 83 -10.63 4.37 -2.95
C ILE A 83 -11.75 3.43 -2.51
N VAL A 84 -11.54 2.65 -1.43
CA VAL A 84 -12.57 1.79 -0.82
C VAL A 84 -13.78 2.62 -0.41
N LEU A 85 -13.58 3.78 0.23
CA LEU A 85 -14.67 4.67 0.64
C LEU A 85 -15.48 5.17 -0.57
N ILE A 86 -14.79 5.59 -1.64
CA ILE A 86 -15.44 6.02 -2.89
C ILE A 86 -16.24 4.87 -3.50
N GLN A 87 -15.67 3.67 -3.55
CA GLN A 87 -16.33 2.48 -4.08
C GLN A 87 -17.54 2.08 -3.22
N TYR A 88 -17.42 2.13 -1.90
CA TYR A 88 -18.51 1.80 -0.98
C TYR A 88 -19.72 2.71 -1.20
N VAL A 89 -19.49 4.03 -1.27
CA VAL A 89 -20.55 5.01 -1.55
C VAL A 89 -21.24 4.71 -2.88
N ARG A 90 -20.49 4.35 -3.93
CA ARG A 90 -21.04 3.98 -5.24
C ARG A 90 -21.92 2.73 -5.21
N ILE A 91 -21.64 1.76 -4.34
CA ILE A 91 -22.37 0.49 -4.27
C ILE A 91 -23.65 0.64 -3.42
N THR A 92 -23.67 1.58 -2.47
CA THR A 92 -24.80 1.78 -1.55
C THR A 92 -25.76 2.91 -1.92
N ALA A 93 -25.39 3.78 -2.87
CA ALA A 93 -26.22 4.86 -3.39
C ALA A 93 -27.05 4.40 -4.60
#